data_AF-A0A1Y2A6E9-F1
#
_entry.id   AF-A0A1Y2A6E9-F1
#
_cell.length_a   1.000
_cell.length_b   1.000
_cell.length_c   1.000
_cell.angle_alpha   90.00
_cell.angle_beta   90.00
_cell.angle_gamma   90.00
#
_symmetry.space_group_name_H-M   'P 1'
#
loop_
_entity.id
_entity.type
_entity.pdbx_description
1 polymer ?
#
loop_
_entity_poly.entity_id
_entity_poly.type
_entity_poly.pdbx_seq_one_letter_code
_entity_poly.pdbx_strand_id
1 'polypeptide(L)'
;MIDDYNSKIEDLNEIIGMDEDYTEIKRRNNKNSRWNIIIGISCVALLGYSILVVFQQIITLNNTNSTADILEESSKRLYYVQNIQYFTHEVIHQDRTLFLEGEPERLLNNNIYMLKKLQESLKDGSYGGPTFDNYPELDFILKDTGCYRVEGTPCENLNYNETSLFGFSEVVSILPLNELISEYLYYVHNFIDNVKEENYIQLPFTNKQNIQLVVSNELNDNFFKLQNELMDSIISKTLIADDYLIDHIRVEIQKGKSNSIILLIIGSLLIIFVNFFVFNKVYSLRAEELDTLVIFAFYIPPAIFNKNERYKKFLETGITTE
;
A
#
# COMPACT_ATOMS: atom_id res chain seq x y z
N MET A 1 -60.64 33.55 63.79
CA MET A 1 -60.03 34.43 62.76
C MET A 1 -58.51 34.34 62.73
N ILE A 2 -57.82 34.01 63.83
CA ILE A 2 -56.36 33.79 63.83
C ILE A 2 -55.98 32.42 63.23
N ASP A 3 -56.79 31.39 63.45
CA ASP A 3 -56.53 30.02 62.93
C ASP A 3 -56.61 29.90 61.40
N ASP A 4 -57.43 30.72 60.74
CA ASP A 4 -57.56 30.74 59.26
C ASP A 4 -56.33 31.34 58.58
N TYR A 5 -55.57 32.19 59.28
CA TYR A 5 -54.35 32.78 58.76
C TYR A 5 -53.15 31.85 58.87
N ASN A 6 -53.05 31.07 59.95
CA ASN A 6 -51.97 30.10 60.12
C ASN A 6 -52.10 28.94 59.12
N SER A 7 -53.32 28.43 58.90
CA SER A 7 -53.58 27.40 57.87
C SER A 7 -53.21 27.88 56.46
N LYS A 8 -53.53 29.14 56.11
CA LYS A 8 -53.14 29.71 54.80
C LYS A 8 -51.64 29.92 54.66
N ILE A 9 -50.90 30.17 55.74
CA ILE A 9 -49.44 30.28 55.72
C ILE A 9 -48.79 28.90 55.61
N GLU A 10 -49.37 27.87 56.24
CA GLU A 10 -48.95 26.47 56.09
C GLU A 10 -49.17 25.97 54.66
N ASP A 11 -50.35 26.19 54.08
CA ASP A 11 -50.66 25.86 52.68
C ASP A 11 -49.73 26.61 51.71
N LEU A 12 -49.41 27.90 51.97
CA LEU A 12 -48.48 28.66 51.12
C LEU A 12 -47.05 28.11 51.20
N ASN A 13 -46.58 27.74 52.40
CA ASN A 13 -45.25 27.17 52.58
C ASN A 13 -45.14 25.77 51.96
N GLU A 14 -46.21 24.98 51.98
CA GLU A 14 -46.27 23.68 51.32
C GLU A 14 -46.26 23.83 49.79
N ILE A 15 -47.01 24.79 49.23
CA ILE A 15 -47.00 25.10 47.79
C ILE A 15 -45.63 25.63 47.34
N ILE A 16 -45.00 26.52 48.12
CA ILE A 16 -43.67 27.07 47.82
C ILE A 16 -42.59 25.98 47.92
N GLY A 17 -42.67 25.09 48.92
CA GLY A 17 -41.77 23.93 49.04
C GLY A 17 -41.92 22.93 47.88
N MET A 18 -43.15 22.69 47.42
CA MET A 18 -43.42 21.85 46.26
C MET A 18 -42.88 22.43 44.94
N ASP A 19 -42.90 23.76 44.77
CA ASP A 19 -42.35 24.43 43.58
C ASP A 19 -40.80 24.43 43.56
N GLU A 20 -40.14 24.54 44.73
CA GLU A 20 -38.69 24.36 44.85
C GLU A 20 -38.28 22.91 44.53
N ASP A 21 -38.98 21.91 45.06
CA ASP A 21 -38.73 20.51 44.74
C ASP A 21 -38.94 20.19 43.25
N TYR A 22 -40.00 20.74 42.64
CA TYR A 22 -40.28 20.53 41.21
C TYR A 22 -39.21 21.17 40.30
N THR A 23 -38.70 22.35 40.68
CA THR A 23 -37.62 23.03 39.94
C THR A 23 -36.26 22.35 40.11
N GLU A 24 -35.97 21.77 41.28
CA GLU A 24 -34.78 20.93 41.48
C GLU A 24 -34.85 19.63 40.67
N ILE A 25 -35.98 18.92 40.67
CA ILE A 25 -36.18 17.69 39.90
C ILE A 25 -36.02 17.98 38.39
N LYS A 26 -36.59 19.08 37.89
CA LYS A 26 -36.45 19.49 36.48
C LYS A 26 -35.00 19.86 36.12
N ARG A 27 -34.25 20.49 37.03
CA ARG A 27 -32.80 20.76 36.85
C ARG A 27 -31.98 19.47 36.84
N ARG A 28 -32.30 18.50 37.71
CA ARG A 28 -31.63 17.19 37.79
C ARG A 28 -31.86 16.36 36.51
N ASN A 29 -33.09 16.30 36.02
CA ASN A 29 -33.44 15.61 34.77
C ASN A 29 -32.74 16.23 33.53
N ASN A 30 -32.62 17.55 33.46
CA ASN A 30 -31.90 18.22 32.37
C ASN A 30 -30.38 18.00 32.45
N LYS A 31 -29.81 17.88 33.66
CA LYS A 31 -28.39 17.57 33.88
C LYS A 31 -28.04 16.14 33.45
N ASN A 32 -28.92 15.18 33.69
CA ASN A 32 -28.74 13.78 33.29
C ASN A 32 -28.84 13.58 31.77
N SER A 33 -29.75 14.30 31.09
CA SER A 33 -29.84 14.30 29.63
C SER A 33 -28.54 14.76 28.95
N ARG A 34 -27.86 15.77 29.50
CA ARG A 34 -26.59 16.29 28.97
C ARG A 34 -25.44 15.28 29.00
N TRP A 35 -25.36 14.43 30.04
CA TRP A 35 -24.30 13.42 30.14
C TRP A 35 -24.45 12.30 29.11
N ASN A 36 -25.68 11.88 28.82
CA ASN A 36 -25.94 10.89 27.77
C ASN A 36 -25.53 11.43 26.39
N ILE A 37 -25.74 12.72 26.13
CA ILE A 37 -25.28 13.37 24.89
C ILE A 37 -23.74 13.37 24.82
N ILE A 38 -23.05 13.70 25.92
CA ILE A 38 -21.57 13.71 25.98
C ILE A 38 -21.00 12.30 25.73
N ILE A 39 -21.60 11.26 26.32
CA ILE A 39 -21.21 9.86 26.05
C ILE A 39 -21.40 9.54 24.56
N GLY A 40 -22.57 9.87 24.00
CA GLY A 40 -22.86 9.64 22.58
C GLY A 40 -21.82 10.30 21.67
N ILE A 41 -21.49 11.56 21.92
CA ILE A 41 -20.46 12.31 21.18
C ILE A 41 -19.09 11.64 21.33
N SER A 42 -18.73 11.19 22.54
CA SER A 42 -17.44 10.53 22.80
C SER A 42 -17.32 9.19 22.07
N CYS A 43 -18.39 8.41 22.02
CA CYS A 43 -18.45 7.17 21.23
C CYS A 43 -18.31 7.45 19.72
N VAL A 44 -19.00 8.47 19.22
CA VAL A 44 -18.88 8.89 17.80
C VAL A 44 -17.45 9.35 17.49
N ALA A 45 -16.81 10.10 18.40
CA ALA A 45 -15.43 10.53 18.24
C ALA A 45 -14.45 9.34 18.21
N LEU A 46 -14.62 8.34 19.08
CA LEU A 46 -13.82 7.11 19.08
C LEU A 46 -13.98 6.29 17.80
N LEU A 47 -15.22 6.18 17.29
CA LEU A 47 -15.51 5.50 16.02
C LEU A 47 -14.88 6.25 14.83
N GLY A 48 -15.07 7.57 14.78
CA GLY A 48 -14.44 8.42 13.75
C GLY A 48 -12.91 8.31 13.78
N TYR A 49 -12.32 8.29 14.97
CA TYR A 49 -10.89 8.06 15.15
C TYR A 49 -10.43 6.71 14.61
N SER A 50 -11.16 5.64 14.94
CA SER A 50 -10.86 4.29 14.46
C SER A 50 -10.90 4.20 12.93
N ILE A 51 -11.89 4.85 12.31
CA ILE A 51 -11.99 4.94 10.84
C ILE A 51 -10.78 5.68 10.25
N LEU A 52 -10.37 6.80 10.85
CA LEU A 52 -9.21 7.57 10.40
C LEU A 52 -7.92 6.74 10.44
N VAL A 53 -7.70 5.97 11.52
CA VAL A 53 -6.54 5.08 11.64
C VAL A 53 -6.54 4.04 10.53
N VAL A 54 -7.67 3.35 10.29
CA VAL A 54 -7.78 2.35 9.23
C VAL A 54 -7.56 2.97 7.85
N PHE A 55 -8.13 4.14 7.60
CA PHE A 55 -7.98 4.86 6.33
C PHE A 55 -6.51 5.19 6.03
N GLN A 56 -5.74 5.63 7.03
CA GLN A 56 -4.31 5.90 6.87
C GLN A 56 -3.51 4.63 6.53
N GLN A 57 -3.87 3.47 7.10
CA GLN A 57 -3.24 2.19 6.75
C GLN A 57 -3.54 1.80 5.30
N ILE A 58 -4.78 1.98 4.85
CA ILE A 58 -5.19 1.68 3.47
C ILE A 58 -4.40 2.54 2.48
N ILE A 59 -4.21 3.84 2.75
CA ILE A 59 -3.39 4.71 1.89
C ILE A 59 -1.96 4.19 1.78
N THR A 60 -1.33 3.88 2.92
CA THR A 60 0.05 3.39 2.95
C THR A 60 0.19 2.08 2.18
N LEU A 61 -0.77 1.16 2.37
CA LEU A 61 -0.82 -0.13 1.69
C LEU A 61 -0.97 0.06 0.17
N ASN A 62 -1.88 0.95 -0.27
CA ASN A 62 -2.10 1.22 -1.69
C ASN A 62 -0.85 1.80 -2.36
N ASN A 63 -0.17 2.78 -1.73
CA ASN A 63 1.07 3.34 -2.26
C ASN A 63 2.19 2.29 -2.38
N THR A 64 2.30 1.44 -1.36
CA THR A 64 3.31 0.37 -1.32
C THR A 64 3.03 -0.68 -2.41
N ASN A 65 1.78 -1.12 -2.54
CA ASN A 65 1.37 -2.07 -3.56
C ASN A 65 1.57 -1.50 -4.97
N SER A 66 1.16 -0.25 -5.21
CA SER A 66 1.38 0.44 -6.49
C SER A 66 2.87 0.44 -6.88
N THR A 67 3.76 0.68 -5.93
CA THR A 67 5.21 0.66 -6.18
C THR A 67 5.76 -0.76 -6.34
N ALA A 68 5.20 -1.73 -5.63
CA ALA A 68 5.55 -3.14 -5.80
C ALA A 68 5.11 -3.67 -7.18
N ASP A 69 3.95 -3.25 -7.68
CA ASP A 69 3.42 -3.67 -8.97
C ASP A 69 4.32 -3.20 -10.12
N ILE A 70 4.77 -1.93 -10.10
CA ILE A 70 5.72 -1.42 -11.10
C ILE A 70 7.10 -2.08 -10.97
N LEU A 71 7.56 -2.38 -9.75
CA LEU A 71 8.79 -3.12 -9.52
C LEU A 71 8.72 -4.54 -10.10
N GLU A 72 7.60 -5.23 -9.90
CA GLU A 72 7.39 -6.57 -10.45
C GLU A 72 7.45 -6.54 -11.98
N GLU A 73 6.71 -5.64 -12.63
CA GLU A 73 6.73 -5.50 -14.09
C GLU A 73 8.09 -5.02 -14.61
N SER A 74 8.75 -4.09 -13.91
CA SER A 74 10.10 -3.63 -14.25
C SER A 74 11.09 -4.79 -14.25
N SER A 75 11.05 -5.65 -13.23
CA SER A 75 11.96 -6.80 -13.09
C SER A 75 11.76 -7.86 -14.18
N LYS A 76 10.55 -8.00 -14.74
CA LYS A 76 10.26 -8.89 -15.89
C LYS A 76 11.06 -8.50 -17.14
N ARG A 77 11.51 -7.24 -17.26
CA ARG A 77 12.39 -6.82 -18.36
C ARG A 77 13.69 -7.62 -18.36
N LEU A 78 14.29 -7.86 -17.19
CA LEU A 78 15.51 -8.68 -17.04
C LEU A 78 15.29 -10.09 -17.57
N TYR A 79 14.19 -10.72 -17.17
CA TYR A 79 13.82 -12.06 -17.60
C TYR A 79 13.72 -12.17 -19.13
N TYR A 80 13.01 -11.24 -19.77
CA TYR A 80 12.85 -11.28 -21.22
C TYR A 80 14.15 -10.96 -21.97
N VAL A 81 14.95 -9.99 -21.50
CA VAL A 81 16.23 -9.65 -22.13
C VAL A 81 17.19 -10.83 -22.10
N GLN A 82 17.31 -11.51 -20.94
CA GLN A 82 18.13 -12.71 -20.77
C GLN A 82 17.64 -13.87 -21.63
N ASN A 83 16.33 -14.09 -21.71
CA ASN A 83 15.78 -15.13 -22.58
C ASN A 83 16.01 -14.83 -24.06
N ILE A 84 15.92 -13.57 -24.48
CA ILE A 84 16.24 -13.19 -25.87
C ILE A 84 17.70 -13.56 -26.17
N GLN A 85 18.65 -13.24 -25.29
CA GLN A 85 20.04 -13.64 -25.46
C GLN A 85 20.21 -15.17 -25.50
N TYR A 86 19.57 -15.88 -24.58
CA TYR A 86 19.61 -17.33 -24.57
C TYR A 86 19.12 -17.91 -25.90
N PHE A 87 17.96 -17.46 -26.39
CA PHE A 87 17.40 -17.97 -27.63
C PHE A 87 18.13 -17.48 -28.90
N THR A 88 18.85 -16.35 -28.88
CA THR A 88 19.71 -16.00 -30.03
C THR A 88 20.86 -16.98 -30.21
N HIS A 89 21.44 -17.48 -29.12
CA HIS A 89 22.42 -18.58 -29.17
C HIS A 89 21.80 -19.90 -29.65
N GLU A 90 20.65 -20.28 -29.09
CA GLU A 90 19.97 -21.53 -29.48
C GLU A 90 19.56 -21.55 -30.96
N VAL A 91 19.21 -20.40 -31.54
CA VAL A 91 18.92 -20.26 -32.99
C VAL A 91 20.15 -20.59 -33.85
N ILE A 92 21.38 -20.35 -33.37
CA ILE A 92 22.60 -20.74 -34.08
C ILE A 92 22.97 -22.20 -33.79
N HIS A 93 22.83 -22.64 -32.53
CA HIS A 93 23.22 -23.98 -32.09
C HIS A 93 22.32 -25.07 -32.67
N GLN A 94 21.03 -24.76 -32.89
CA GLN A 94 20.03 -25.70 -33.40
C GLN A 94 20.05 -27.03 -32.63
N ASP A 95 20.05 -26.99 -31.30
CA ASP A 95 20.10 -28.21 -30.48
C ASP A 95 18.82 -29.04 -30.63
N ARG A 96 18.92 -30.07 -31.47
CA ARG A 96 17.83 -31.02 -31.76
C ARG A 96 17.53 -31.99 -30.61
N THR A 97 18.32 -31.99 -29.54
CA THR A 97 18.05 -32.83 -28.36
C THR A 97 17.03 -32.17 -27.43
N LEU A 98 16.99 -30.84 -27.40
CA LEU A 98 16.09 -30.06 -26.55
C LEU A 98 14.92 -29.44 -27.32
N PHE A 99 15.17 -28.99 -28.55
CA PHE A 99 14.19 -28.21 -29.32
C PHE A 99 13.82 -28.86 -30.65
N LEU A 100 12.55 -28.70 -31.01
CA LEU A 100 12.07 -29.00 -32.36
C LEU A 100 12.59 -27.94 -33.35
N GLU A 101 12.58 -28.29 -34.63
CA GLU A 101 12.94 -27.35 -35.70
C GLU A 101 12.03 -26.13 -35.72
N GLY A 102 12.62 -24.93 -35.74
CA GLY A 102 11.91 -23.64 -35.70
C GLY A 102 11.43 -23.21 -34.30
N GLU A 103 11.58 -24.05 -33.28
CA GLU A 103 11.10 -23.75 -31.93
C GLU A 103 11.91 -22.64 -31.23
N PRO A 104 13.26 -22.61 -31.29
CA PRO A 104 14.04 -21.50 -30.74
C PRO A 104 13.68 -20.15 -31.36
N GLU A 105 13.47 -20.09 -32.67
CA GLU A 105 13.05 -18.89 -33.40
C GLU A 105 11.66 -18.43 -32.95
N ARG A 106 10.73 -19.38 -32.75
CA ARG A 106 9.39 -19.08 -32.24
C ARG A 106 9.46 -18.50 -30.81
N LEU A 107 10.27 -19.10 -29.94
CA LEU A 107 10.47 -18.64 -28.56
C LEU A 107 11.17 -17.28 -28.52
N LEU A 108 12.18 -17.05 -29.36
CA LEU A 108 12.85 -15.76 -29.52
C LEU A 108 11.86 -14.66 -29.91
N ASN A 109 11.09 -14.88 -30.98
CA ASN A 109 10.07 -13.92 -31.43
C ASN A 109 9.01 -13.65 -30.36
N ASN A 110 8.60 -14.67 -29.60
CA ASN A 110 7.67 -14.49 -28.49
C ASN A 110 8.26 -13.64 -27.36
N ASN A 111 9.53 -13.86 -26.97
CA ASN A 111 10.18 -13.04 -25.95
C ASN A 111 10.37 -11.58 -26.40
N ILE A 112 10.70 -11.34 -27.67
CA ILE A 112 10.76 -10.00 -28.26
C ILE A 112 9.40 -9.31 -28.17
N TYR A 113 8.33 -9.99 -28.59
CA TYR A 113 6.97 -9.47 -28.51
C TYR A 113 6.57 -9.15 -27.06
N MET A 114 6.87 -10.05 -26.12
CA MET A 114 6.56 -9.84 -24.70
C MET A 114 7.35 -8.69 -24.09
N LEU A 115 8.64 -8.54 -24.41
CA LEU A 115 9.44 -7.40 -23.96
C LEU A 115 8.90 -6.07 -24.52
N LYS A 116 8.55 -6.03 -25.80
CA LYS A 116 7.95 -4.84 -26.42
C LYS A 116 6.61 -4.48 -25.77
N LYS A 117 5.73 -5.47 -25.59
CA LYS A 117 4.45 -5.28 -24.91
C LYS A 117 4.64 -4.78 -23.48
N LEU A 118 5.63 -5.32 -22.76
CA LEU A 118 5.97 -4.89 -21.40
C LEU A 118 6.45 -3.44 -21.36
N GLN A 119 7.28 -3.01 -22.32
CA GLN A 119 7.70 -1.61 -22.46
C GLN A 119 6.52 -0.67 -22.66
N GLU A 120 5.61 -1.05 -23.56
CA GLU A 120 4.39 -0.28 -23.82
C GLU A 120 3.50 -0.23 -22.57
N SER A 121 3.34 -1.36 -21.87
CA SER A 121 2.50 -1.41 -20.67
C SER A 121 3.05 -0.61 -19.49
N LEU A 122 4.37 -0.62 -19.29
CA LEU A 122 5.03 0.20 -18.27
C LEU A 122 4.92 1.71 -18.57
N LYS A 123 4.83 2.06 -19.85
CA LYS A 123 4.68 3.45 -20.31
C LYS A 123 3.24 3.96 -20.16
N ASP A 124 2.24 3.15 -20.51
CA ASP A 124 0.84 3.58 -20.55
C ASP A 124 0.00 3.12 -19.34
N GLY A 125 0.54 2.24 -18.49
CA GLY A 125 -0.15 1.68 -17.32
C GLY A 125 -1.16 0.59 -17.66
N SER A 126 -1.15 0.05 -18.88
CA SER A 126 -2.13 -0.97 -19.33
C SER A 126 -2.03 -2.31 -18.60
N TYR A 127 -0.99 -2.53 -17.81
CA TYR A 127 -0.88 -3.68 -16.92
C TYR A 127 -1.74 -3.56 -15.63
N GLY A 128 -2.33 -2.39 -15.39
CA GLY A 128 -3.22 -2.13 -14.24
C GLY A 128 -2.55 -1.44 -13.05
N GLY A 129 -1.27 -1.07 -13.16
CA GLY A 129 -0.53 -0.33 -12.15
C GLY A 129 -0.16 1.11 -12.57
N PRO A 130 0.70 1.79 -11.80
CA PRO A 130 1.16 3.14 -12.12
C PRO A 130 2.11 3.15 -13.33
N THR A 131 2.36 4.33 -13.89
CA THR A 131 3.37 4.50 -14.94
C THR A 131 4.70 4.96 -14.35
N PHE A 132 5.79 4.90 -15.11
CA PHE A 132 7.04 5.50 -14.68
C PHE A 132 6.95 7.02 -14.43
N ASP A 133 6.00 7.72 -15.05
CA ASP A 133 5.78 9.16 -14.79
C ASP A 133 5.28 9.43 -13.36
N ASN A 134 4.79 8.42 -12.64
CA ASN A 134 4.46 8.53 -11.22
C ASN A 134 5.71 8.56 -10.31
N TYR A 135 6.89 8.26 -10.85
CA TYR A 135 8.17 8.15 -10.14
C TYR A 135 9.23 9.03 -10.82
N PRO A 136 9.13 10.37 -10.69
CA PRO A 136 10.06 11.30 -11.34
C PRO A 136 11.51 11.10 -10.90
N GLU A 137 11.74 10.48 -9.74
CA GLU A 137 13.06 10.09 -9.28
C GLU A 137 13.74 9.06 -10.19
N LEU A 138 13.02 8.40 -11.09
CA LEU A 138 13.57 7.49 -12.09
C LEU A 138 13.91 8.17 -13.42
N ASP A 139 13.56 9.45 -13.61
CA ASP A 139 13.74 10.16 -14.88
C ASP A 139 15.21 10.15 -15.33
N PHE A 140 16.16 10.17 -14.39
CA PHE A 140 17.59 10.14 -14.71
C PHE A 140 18.04 8.85 -15.42
N ILE A 141 17.31 7.73 -15.26
CA ILE A 141 17.59 6.45 -15.94
C ILE A 141 16.70 6.28 -17.17
N LEU A 142 15.45 6.74 -17.06
CA LEU A 142 14.40 6.45 -18.04
C LEU A 142 14.28 7.48 -19.15
N LYS A 143 14.72 8.73 -18.91
CA LYS A 143 14.59 9.86 -19.84
C LYS A 143 15.91 10.56 -20.09
N ASP A 144 16.75 10.70 -19.08
CA ASP A 144 18.03 11.39 -19.22
C ASP A 144 19.11 10.47 -19.78
N THR A 145 20.03 11.07 -20.53
CA THR A 145 21.22 10.37 -21.00
C THR A 145 22.25 10.29 -19.90
N GLY A 146 22.78 9.09 -19.67
CA GLY A 146 23.85 8.88 -18.70
C GLY A 146 24.30 7.42 -18.68
N CYS A 147 25.55 7.21 -18.27
CA CYS A 147 26.04 5.87 -18.03
C CYS A 147 25.80 5.51 -16.56
N TYR A 148 24.97 4.49 -16.35
CA TYR A 148 24.60 3.98 -15.03
C TYR A 148 24.84 2.48 -15.02
N ARG A 149 25.82 2.04 -14.22
CA ARG A 149 26.21 0.64 -14.09
C ARG A 149 26.28 0.22 -12.62
N VAL A 150 25.92 -1.04 -12.35
CA VAL A 150 26.04 -1.64 -11.01
C VAL A 150 27.53 -1.84 -10.69
N GLU A 151 27.89 -1.90 -9.41
CA GLU A 151 29.28 -2.05 -8.96
C GLU A 151 29.98 -3.24 -9.65
N GLY A 152 31.10 -2.98 -10.33
CA GLY A 152 31.93 -3.99 -11.00
C GLY A 152 32.49 -3.56 -12.36
N THR A 153 31.72 -2.81 -13.15
CA THR A 153 32.14 -2.27 -14.45
C THR A 153 31.80 -0.78 -14.55
N PRO A 154 32.53 0.09 -13.84
CA PRO A 154 32.24 1.52 -13.87
C PRO A 154 32.38 2.05 -15.30
N CYS A 155 31.59 3.07 -15.60
CA CYS A 155 31.54 3.70 -16.93
C CYS A 155 32.90 4.17 -17.45
N GLU A 156 33.81 4.53 -16.53
CA GLU A 156 35.18 4.96 -16.83
C GLU A 156 36.07 3.82 -17.36
N ASN A 157 35.74 2.56 -17.04
CA ASN A 157 36.52 1.40 -17.44
C ASN A 157 36.11 0.83 -18.82
N LEU A 158 35.10 1.42 -19.47
CA LEU A 158 34.63 0.97 -20.78
C LEU A 158 35.59 1.41 -21.88
N ASN A 159 36.14 0.45 -22.62
CA ASN A 159 36.99 0.73 -23.78
C ASN A 159 36.12 0.96 -25.03
N TYR A 160 35.64 2.20 -25.21
CA TYR A 160 34.82 2.55 -26.37
C TYR A 160 35.54 2.45 -27.72
N ASN A 161 36.88 2.50 -27.74
CA ASN A 161 37.64 2.35 -28.99
C ASN A 161 37.52 0.95 -29.57
N GLU A 162 37.48 -0.08 -28.72
CA GLU A 162 37.33 -1.46 -29.16
C GLU A 162 35.86 -1.83 -29.37
N THR A 163 34.99 -1.37 -28.47
CA THR A 163 33.56 -1.74 -28.50
C THR A 163 32.79 -1.04 -29.63
N SER A 164 33.22 0.15 -30.04
CA SER A 164 32.62 0.84 -31.19
C SER A 164 32.83 0.11 -32.52
N LEU A 165 33.83 -0.76 -32.64
CA LEU A 165 34.09 -1.54 -33.85
C LEU A 165 32.95 -2.51 -34.19
N PHE A 166 32.18 -2.93 -33.18
CA PHE A 166 31.02 -3.79 -33.35
C PHE A 166 29.69 -3.07 -33.07
N GLY A 167 29.71 -1.74 -33.00
CA GLY A 167 28.50 -0.91 -32.89
C GLY A 167 28.16 -0.42 -31.47
N PHE A 168 28.88 -0.84 -30.43
CA PHE A 168 28.65 -0.36 -29.07
C PHE A 168 29.50 0.89 -28.80
N SER A 169 28.93 2.06 -29.05
CA SER A 169 29.61 3.34 -28.84
C SER A 169 29.24 3.98 -27.49
N GLU A 170 30.00 5.01 -27.08
CA GLU A 170 29.66 5.83 -25.92
C GLU A 170 28.25 6.45 -26.04
N VAL A 171 27.83 6.83 -27.25
CA VAL A 171 26.49 7.37 -27.49
C VAL A 171 25.41 6.34 -27.18
N VAL A 172 25.66 5.07 -27.52
CA VAL A 172 24.73 3.96 -27.26
C VAL A 172 24.69 3.63 -25.77
N SER A 173 25.84 3.63 -25.08
CA SER A 173 25.91 3.28 -23.66
C SER A 173 25.19 4.29 -22.75
N ILE A 174 25.11 5.56 -23.16
CA ILE A 174 24.43 6.62 -22.41
C ILE A 174 22.93 6.74 -22.73
N LEU A 175 22.38 5.97 -23.67
CA LEU A 175 20.95 6.04 -24.02
C LEU A 175 20.07 5.73 -22.79
N PRO A 176 18.93 6.42 -22.60
CA PRO A 176 18.01 6.05 -21.53
C PRO A 176 17.48 4.63 -21.73
N LEU A 177 17.00 4.00 -20.65
CA LEU A 177 16.71 2.56 -20.62
C LEU A 177 15.73 2.10 -21.71
N ASN A 178 14.71 2.90 -22.02
CA ASN A 178 13.67 2.54 -23.00
C ASN A 178 14.23 2.58 -24.43
N GLU A 179 15.05 3.57 -24.74
CA GLU A 179 15.76 3.72 -26.00
C GLU A 179 16.78 2.59 -26.17
N LEU A 180 17.51 2.25 -25.10
CA LEU A 180 18.48 1.16 -25.11
C LEU A 180 17.83 -0.20 -25.38
N ILE A 181 16.65 -0.46 -24.79
CA ILE A 181 15.88 -1.68 -25.09
C ILE A 181 15.35 -1.67 -26.53
N SER A 182 14.94 -0.51 -27.04
CA SER A 182 14.49 -0.37 -28.43
C SER A 182 15.63 -0.64 -29.42
N GLU A 183 16.82 -0.11 -29.14
CA GLU A 183 18.04 -0.33 -29.91
C GLU A 183 18.45 -1.82 -29.87
N TYR A 184 18.38 -2.45 -28.69
CA TYR A 184 18.63 -3.89 -28.54
C TYR A 184 17.68 -4.73 -29.40
N LEU A 185 16.37 -4.46 -29.33
CA LEU A 185 15.37 -5.17 -30.13
C LEU A 185 15.58 -4.97 -31.64
N TYR A 186 16.03 -3.78 -32.06
CA TYR A 186 16.38 -3.51 -33.45
C TYR A 186 17.50 -4.43 -33.95
N TYR A 187 18.61 -4.56 -33.20
CA TYR A 187 19.69 -5.46 -33.59
C TYR A 187 19.28 -6.94 -33.56
N VAL A 188 18.45 -7.35 -32.60
CA VAL A 188 17.95 -8.73 -32.54
C VAL A 188 17.04 -9.04 -33.73
N HIS A 189 16.21 -8.10 -34.17
CA HIS A 189 15.42 -8.26 -35.40
C HIS A 189 16.31 -8.41 -36.64
N ASN A 190 17.35 -7.58 -36.77
CA ASN A 190 18.31 -7.69 -37.86
C ASN A 190 19.04 -9.04 -37.83
N PHE A 191 19.38 -9.56 -36.65
CA PHE A 191 19.94 -10.90 -36.49
C PHE A 191 18.99 -11.97 -37.01
N ILE A 192 17.70 -11.92 -36.65
CA ILE A 192 16.69 -12.89 -37.12
C ILE A 192 16.59 -12.87 -38.65
N ASP A 193 16.62 -11.69 -39.26
CA ASP A 193 16.54 -11.58 -40.72
C ASP A 193 17.82 -12.08 -41.40
N ASN A 194 18.99 -11.76 -40.84
CA ASN A 194 20.27 -12.31 -41.30
C ASN A 194 20.33 -13.84 -41.20
N VAL A 195 19.73 -14.43 -40.16
CA VAL A 195 19.62 -15.89 -40.02
C VAL A 195 18.76 -16.47 -41.14
N LYS A 196 17.61 -15.85 -41.46
CA LYS A 196 16.74 -16.30 -42.57
C LYS A 196 17.41 -16.16 -43.94
N GLU A 197 18.28 -15.18 -44.09
CA GLU A 197 19.08 -14.95 -45.29
C GLU A 197 20.31 -15.87 -45.39
N GLU A 198 20.47 -16.82 -44.44
CA GLU A 198 21.60 -17.76 -44.38
C GLU A 198 22.97 -17.06 -44.20
N ASN A 199 22.97 -15.83 -43.67
CA ASN A 199 24.21 -15.09 -43.36
C ASN A 199 24.94 -15.68 -42.13
N TYR A 200 24.28 -16.55 -41.37
CA TYR A 200 24.85 -17.26 -40.22
C TYR A 200 25.00 -18.75 -40.50
N ILE A 201 26.15 -19.30 -40.09
CA ILE A 201 26.42 -20.73 -40.18
C ILE A 201 25.66 -21.44 -39.06
N GLN A 202 24.57 -22.12 -39.42
CA GLN A 202 23.82 -22.99 -38.52
C GLN A 202 24.32 -24.43 -38.68
N LEU A 203 24.91 -24.99 -37.62
CA LEU A 203 25.36 -26.38 -37.60
C LEU A 203 24.75 -27.10 -36.41
N PRO A 204 24.30 -28.37 -36.59
CA PRO A 204 23.74 -29.12 -35.49
C PRO A 204 24.81 -29.34 -34.41
N PHE A 205 24.46 -29.03 -33.17
CA PHE A 205 25.29 -29.14 -31.96
C PHE A 205 25.56 -30.60 -31.53
N THR A 206 25.97 -31.46 -32.47
CA THR A 206 26.06 -32.92 -32.29
C THR A 206 27.49 -33.45 -32.24
N ASN A 207 28.44 -32.75 -32.86
CA ASN A 207 29.82 -33.19 -32.94
C ASN A 207 30.78 -32.08 -32.47
N LYS A 208 31.96 -32.47 -31.98
CA LYS A 208 32.95 -31.54 -31.42
C LYS A 208 33.39 -30.45 -32.41
N GLN A 209 33.50 -30.79 -33.70
CA GLN A 209 33.99 -29.86 -34.73
C GLN A 209 32.95 -28.76 -35.03
N ASN A 210 31.68 -29.15 -35.17
CA ASN A 210 30.54 -28.25 -35.32
C ASN A 210 30.43 -27.32 -34.12
N ILE A 211 30.51 -27.88 -32.90
CA ILE A 211 30.47 -27.11 -31.66
C ILE A 211 31.61 -26.08 -31.63
N GLN A 212 32.83 -26.51 -31.96
CA GLN A 212 33.98 -25.59 -32.00
C GLN A 212 33.79 -24.49 -33.05
N LEU A 213 33.28 -24.82 -34.23
CA LEU A 213 33.04 -23.84 -35.29
C LEU A 213 31.97 -22.82 -34.86
N VAL A 214 30.82 -23.30 -34.38
CA VAL A 214 29.71 -22.45 -33.91
C VAL A 214 30.18 -21.53 -32.79
N VAL A 215 30.78 -22.06 -31.73
CA VAL A 215 31.28 -21.26 -30.60
C VAL A 215 32.35 -20.27 -31.06
N SER A 216 33.25 -20.66 -31.97
CA SER A 216 34.28 -19.74 -32.48
C SER A 216 33.67 -18.61 -33.32
N ASN A 217 32.60 -18.88 -34.07
CA ASN A 217 31.89 -17.86 -34.82
C ASN A 217 31.19 -16.90 -33.86
N GLU A 218 30.46 -17.42 -32.87
CA GLU A 218 29.77 -16.59 -31.87
C GLU A 218 30.73 -15.67 -31.09
N LEU A 219 31.87 -16.20 -30.63
CA LEU A 219 32.87 -15.41 -29.89
C LEU A 219 33.51 -14.30 -30.73
N ASN A 220 33.56 -14.47 -32.05
CA ASN A 220 34.19 -13.50 -32.95
C ASN A 220 33.19 -12.55 -33.62
N ASP A 221 31.93 -12.95 -33.71
CA ASP A 221 30.88 -12.22 -34.38
C ASP A 221 30.50 -10.92 -33.65
N ASN A 222 30.27 -9.88 -34.45
CA ASN A 222 30.01 -8.53 -33.95
C ASN A 222 28.64 -8.40 -33.28
N PHE A 223 27.63 -9.14 -33.76
CA PHE A 223 26.29 -9.08 -33.17
C PHE A 223 26.30 -9.64 -31.75
N PHE A 224 26.94 -10.78 -31.50
CA PHE A 224 26.98 -11.36 -30.15
C PHE A 224 27.76 -10.49 -29.16
N LYS A 225 28.87 -9.87 -29.60
CA LYS A 225 29.60 -8.88 -28.78
C LYS A 225 28.73 -7.66 -28.46
N LEU A 226 28.03 -7.12 -29.45
CA LEU A 226 27.11 -6.00 -29.28
C LEU A 226 25.95 -6.35 -28.34
N GLN A 227 25.34 -7.51 -28.52
CA GLN A 227 24.26 -8.03 -27.69
C GLN A 227 24.69 -8.14 -26.22
N ASN A 228 25.89 -8.63 -25.94
CA ASN A 228 26.40 -8.73 -24.57
C ASN A 228 26.55 -7.35 -23.91
N GLU A 229 27.13 -6.37 -24.59
CA GLU A 229 27.33 -5.02 -24.03
C GLU A 229 26.00 -4.25 -23.85
N LEU A 230 25.07 -4.39 -24.81
CA LEU A 230 23.72 -3.84 -24.70
C LEU A 230 22.97 -4.47 -23.52
N MET A 231 23.02 -5.80 -23.41
CA MET A 231 22.37 -6.53 -22.33
C MET A 231 22.92 -6.10 -20.97
N ASP A 232 24.24 -6.08 -20.77
CA ASP A 232 24.85 -5.67 -19.50
C ASP A 232 24.41 -4.26 -19.09
N SER A 233 24.29 -3.36 -20.08
CA SER A 233 23.83 -2.00 -19.86
C SER A 233 22.34 -1.94 -19.50
N ILE A 234 21.49 -2.72 -20.18
CA ILE A 234 20.05 -2.83 -19.87
C ILE A 234 19.84 -3.44 -18.48
N ILE A 235 20.53 -4.53 -18.17
CA ILE A 235 20.45 -5.22 -16.87
C ILE A 235 20.85 -4.25 -15.77
N SER A 236 22.00 -3.58 -15.92
CA SER A 236 22.48 -2.64 -14.91
C SER A 236 21.50 -1.51 -14.66
N LYS A 237 20.99 -0.86 -15.72
CA LYS A 237 20.02 0.23 -15.60
C LYS A 237 18.70 -0.22 -14.99
N THR A 238 18.24 -1.43 -15.32
CA THR A 238 17.02 -2.00 -14.74
C THR A 238 17.21 -2.30 -13.25
N LEU A 239 18.35 -2.90 -12.86
CA LEU A 239 18.66 -3.17 -11.46
C LEU A 239 18.73 -1.88 -10.63
N ILE A 240 19.35 -0.82 -11.17
CA ILE A 240 19.39 0.47 -10.48
C ILE A 240 17.96 1.03 -10.34
N ALA A 241 17.14 1.00 -11.39
CA ALA A 241 15.75 1.45 -11.31
C ALA A 241 14.94 0.64 -10.26
N ASP A 242 15.12 -0.67 -10.23
CA ASP A 242 14.49 -1.56 -9.26
C ASP A 242 14.95 -1.27 -7.82
N ASP A 243 16.25 -1.01 -7.60
CA ASP A 243 16.79 -0.61 -6.30
C ASP A 243 16.17 0.71 -5.80
N TYR A 244 15.99 1.69 -6.69
CA TYR A 244 15.30 2.95 -6.35
C TYR A 244 13.84 2.70 -5.95
N LEU A 245 13.12 1.83 -6.66
CA LEU A 245 11.74 1.46 -6.32
C LEU A 245 11.66 0.72 -4.98
N ILE A 246 12.62 -0.18 -4.70
CA ILE A 246 12.74 -0.87 -3.41
C ILE A 246 12.97 0.13 -2.27
N ASP A 247 13.87 1.11 -2.48
CA ASP A 247 14.12 2.15 -1.49
C ASP A 247 12.91 3.07 -1.29
N HIS A 248 12.18 3.39 -2.36
CA HIS A 248 10.91 4.12 -2.25
C HIS A 248 9.88 3.36 -1.40
N ILE A 249 9.73 2.05 -1.62
CA ILE A 249 8.89 1.18 -0.79
C ILE A 249 9.33 1.22 0.68
N ARG A 250 10.64 1.12 0.95
CA ARG A 250 11.17 1.17 2.33
C ARG A 250 10.84 2.50 3.00
N VAL A 251 10.98 3.62 2.30
CA VAL A 251 10.66 4.96 2.83
C VAL A 251 9.17 5.09 3.14
N GLU A 252 8.28 4.66 2.23
CA GLU A 252 6.84 4.71 2.45
C GLU A 252 6.40 3.79 3.61
N ILE A 253 6.97 2.59 3.72
CA ILE A 253 6.74 1.69 4.88
C ILE A 253 7.23 2.33 6.18
N GLN A 254 8.42 2.95 6.19
CA GLN A 254 8.97 3.59 7.38
C GLN A 254 8.12 4.80 7.83
N LYS A 255 7.66 5.61 6.88
CA LYS A 255 6.74 6.73 7.11
C LYS A 255 5.39 6.23 7.61
N GLY A 256 4.84 5.18 7.00
CA GLY A 256 3.62 4.51 7.44
C GLY A 256 3.73 3.97 8.87
N LYS A 257 4.85 3.31 9.20
CA LYS A 257 5.15 2.84 10.56
C LYS A 257 5.22 4.00 11.55
N SER A 258 5.93 5.08 11.22
CA SER A 258 6.04 6.26 12.09
C SER A 258 4.68 6.89 12.35
N ASN A 259 3.88 7.11 11.30
CA ASN A 259 2.52 7.63 11.40
C ASN A 259 1.62 6.72 12.24
N SER A 260 1.74 5.40 12.09
CA SER A 260 1.00 4.41 12.87
C SER A 260 1.32 4.50 14.37
N ILE A 261 2.60 4.67 14.73
CA ILE A 261 3.03 4.83 16.12
C ILE A 261 2.45 6.13 16.70
N ILE A 262 2.51 7.24 15.96
CA ILE A 262 1.95 8.53 16.39
C ILE A 262 0.45 8.40 16.65
N LEU A 263 -0.29 7.77 15.72
CA LEU A 263 -1.72 7.51 15.89
C LEU A 263 -2.01 6.56 17.06
N LEU A 264 -1.18 5.55 17.32
CA LEU A 264 -1.39 4.69 18.48
C LEU A 264 -1.23 5.46 19.81
N ILE A 265 -0.26 6.38 19.90
CA ILE A 265 -0.06 7.22 21.08
C ILE A 265 -1.26 8.16 21.28
N ILE A 266 -1.67 8.87 20.23
CA ILE A 266 -2.82 9.80 20.28
C ILE A 266 -4.11 9.05 20.65
N GLY A 267 -4.34 7.89 20.02
CA GLY A 267 -5.51 7.05 20.28
C GLY A 267 -5.54 6.55 21.72
N SER A 268 -4.39 6.11 22.25
CA SER A 268 -4.27 5.67 23.64
C SER A 268 -4.57 6.80 24.63
N LEU A 269 -4.02 8.00 24.40
CA LEU A 269 -4.31 9.18 25.21
C LEU A 269 -5.79 9.57 25.16
N LEU A 270 -6.41 9.50 23.97
CA LEU A 270 -7.82 9.80 23.78
C LEU A 270 -8.73 8.79 24.51
N ILE A 271 -8.40 7.50 24.47
CA ILE A 271 -9.11 6.46 25.23
C ILE A 271 -8.98 6.69 26.74
N ILE A 272 -7.78 6.98 27.24
CA ILE A 272 -7.54 7.29 28.66
C ILE A 272 -8.35 8.54 29.06
N PHE A 273 -8.35 9.58 28.22
CA PHE A 273 -9.12 10.79 28.46
C PHE A 273 -10.62 10.51 28.55
N VAL A 274 -11.20 9.80 27.58
CA VAL A 274 -12.62 9.44 27.60
C VAL A 274 -12.95 8.57 28.81
N ASN A 275 -12.13 7.58 29.14
CA ASN A 275 -12.33 6.73 30.31
C ASN A 275 -12.29 7.55 31.62
N PHE A 276 -11.22 8.32 31.82
CA PHE A 276 -11.03 9.06 33.06
C PHE A 276 -12.05 10.18 33.26
N PHE A 277 -12.41 10.93 32.21
CA PHE A 277 -13.28 12.09 32.34
C PHE A 277 -14.76 11.80 32.11
N VAL A 278 -15.09 10.97 31.12
CA VAL A 278 -16.48 10.68 30.76
C VAL A 278 -17.00 9.53 31.59
N PHE A 279 -16.34 8.37 31.55
CA PHE A 279 -16.84 7.18 32.23
C PHE A 279 -16.82 7.33 33.75
N ASN A 280 -15.72 7.77 34.38
CA ASN A 280 -15.70 7.95 35.85
C ASN A 280 -16.80 8.89 36.34
N LYS A 281 -17.09 9.96 35.58
CA LYS A 281 -18.11 10.93 35.97
C LYS A 281 -19.52 10.34 35.83
N VAL A 282 -19.76 9.58 34.76
CA VAL A 282 -21.02 8.85 34.57
C VAL A 282 -21.20 7.79 35.65
N TYR A 283 -20.15 7.01 35.97
CA TYR A 283 -20.18 6.01 37.04
C TYR A 283 -20.49 6.65 38.38
N SER A 284 -19.85 7.77 38.73
CA SER A 284 -20.13 8.50 39.96
C SER A 284 -21.57 8.98 40.04
N LEU A 285 -22.14 9.49 38.94
CA LEU A 285 -23.54 9.92 38.89
C LEU A 285 -24.50 8.74 39.03
N ARG A 286 -24.24 7.62 38.35
CA ARG A 286 -25.07 6.41 38.44
C ARG A 286 -24.97 5.74 39.82
N ALA A 287 -23.81 5.79 40.47
CA ALA A 287 -23.65 5.31 41.83
C ALA A 287 -24.49 6.14 42.82
N GLU A 288 -24.48 7.47 42.70
CA GLU A 288 -25.30 8.36 43.54
C GLU A 288 -26.81 8.14 43.31
N GLU A 289 -27.23 7.91 42.06
CA GLU A 289 -28.61 7.54 41.72
C GLU A 289 -29.02 6.21 42.35
N LEU A 290 -28.15 5.20 42.30
CA LEU A 290 -28.39 3.90 42.92
C LEU A 290 -28.46 4.00 44.45
N ASP A 291 -27.55 4.73 45.09
CA ASP A 291 -27.56 4.95 46.54
C ASP A 291 -28.85 5.64 46.97
N THR A 292 -29.30 6.65 46.22
CA THR A 292 -30.57 7.35 46.48
C THR A 292 -31.76 6.40 46.37
N LEU A 293 -31.77 5.54 45.35
CA LEU A 293 -32.83 4.56 45.13
C LEU A 293 -32.86 3.49 46.24
N VAL A 294 -31.69 3.04 46.69
CA VAL A 294 -31.55 2.11 47.82
C VAL A 294 -32.07 2.75 49.10
N ILE A 295 -31.67 3.98 49.42
CA ILE A 295 -32.17 4.72 50.58
C ILE A 295 -33.70 4.86 50.49
N PHE A 296 -34.23 5.29 49.35
CA PHE A 296 -35.68 5.41 49.14
C PHE A 296 -36.41 4.08 49.37
N ALA A 297 -35.87 2.97 48.85
CA ALA A 297 -36.45 1.63 49.04
C ALA A 297 -36.45 1.19 50.52
N PHE A 298 -35.42 1.54 51.29
CA PHE A 298 -35.32 1.20 52.71
C PHE A 298 -36.17 2.09 53.62
N TYR A 299 -36.40 3.36 53.27
CA TYR A 299 -37.17 4.29 54.09
C TYR A 299 -38.69 4.14 53.93
N ILE A 300 -39.19 3.54 52.86
CA ILE A 300 -40.63 3.33 52.66
C ILE A 300 -41.10 2.11 53.48
N PRO A 301 -42.07 2.28 54.41
CA PRO A 301 -42.63 1.17 55.15
C PRO A 301 -43.21 0.10 54.21
N PRO A 302 -42.95 -1.20 54.43
CA PRO A 302 -43.47 -2.29 53.59
C PRO A 302 -45.00 -2.28 53.43
N ALA A 303 -45.71 -1.71 54.41
CA ALA A 303 -47.16 -1.56 54.41
C ALA A 303 -47.68 -0.58 53.33
N ILE A 304 -46.90 0.47 52.99
CA ILE A 304 -47.25 1.43 51.93
C ILE A 304 -46.87 0.85 50.56
N PHE A 305 -45.69 0.22 50.49
CA PHE A 305 -45.18 -0.47 49.30
C PHE A 305 -46.14 -1.55 48.78
N ASN A 306 -46.62 -2.45 49.65
CA ASN A 306 -47.53 -3.52 49.25
C ASN A 306 -48.95 -3.03 48.93
N LYS A 307 -49.31 -1.80 49.29
CA LYS A 307 -50.64 -1.24 49.08
C LYS A 307 -50.76 -0.49 47.75
N ASN A 308 -49.66 -0.03 47.17
CA ASN A 308 -49.66 0.71 45.91
C ASN A 308 -48.88 -0.04 44.82
N GLU A 309 -49.62 -0.69 43.93
CA GLU A 309 -49.09 -1.52 42.85
C GLU A 309 -48.18 -0.75 41.88
N ARG A 310 -48.37 0.57 41.74
CA ARG A 310 -47.51 1.41 40.88
C ARG A 310 -46.13 1.59 41.48
N TYR A 311 -46.02 1.83 42.79
CA TYR A 311 -44.71 1.93 43.45
C TYR A 311 -43.98 0.59 43.44
N LYS A 312 -44.70 -0.51 43.62
CA LYS A 312 -44.16 -1.86 43.50
C LYS A 312 -43.58 -2.13 42.11
N LYS A 313 -44.34 -1.83 41.05
CA LYS A 313 -43.86 -1.96 39.66
C LYS A 313 -42.67 -1.05 39.34
N PHE A 314 -42.69 0.20 39.82
CA PHE A 314 -41.59 1.14 39.60
C PHE A 314 -40.27 0.63 40.22
N LEU A 315 -40.31 0.10 41.43
CA LEU A 315 -39.13 -0.44 42.10
C LEU A 315 -38.65 -1.77 41.53
N GLU A 316 -39.57 -2.64 41.09
CA GLU A 316 -39.22 -3.95 40.50
C GLU A 316 -38.72 -3.86 39.05
N THR A 317 -39.21 -2.90 38.27
CA THR A 317 -38.95 -2.83 36.81
C THR A 317 -38.29 -1.55 36.34
N GLY A 318 -38.22 -0.50 37.16
CA GLY A 318 -37.66 0.81 36.80
C GLY A 318 -38.54 1.64 35.85
N ILE A 319 -39.77 1.19 35.54
CA ILE A 319 -40.66 1.84 34.57
C ILE A 319 -41.69 2.70 35.31
N THR A 320 -41.70 4.02 35.06
CA THR A 320 -42.84 4.90 35.36
C THR A 320 -43.77 4.88 34.16
N THR A 321 -44.82 4.06 34.18
CA THR A 321 -45.92 4.20 33.21
C THR A 321 -46.70 5.48 33.53
N GLU A 322 -46.78 6.40 32.56
CA GLU A 322 -47.76 7.52 32.56
C GLU A 322 -49.20 7.01 32.72
#